data_AF-A0A015JAZ5-F1
#
_entry.id   AF-A0A015JAZ5-F1
#
_cell.length_a   1.000
_cell.length_b   1.000
_cell.length_c   1.000
_cell.angle_alpha   90.00
_cell.angle_beta   90.00
_cell.angle_gamma   90.00
#
_symmetry.space_group_name_H-M   'P 1'
#
loop_
_entity.id
_entity.type
_entity.pdbx_description
1 polymer ?
#
loop_
_entity_poly.entity_id
_entity_poly.type
_entity_poly.pdbx_seq_one_letter_code
_entity_poly.pdbx_strand_id
1 'polypeptide(L)'
;MDKYEPYMASYEGETMDKILPNLQNSEKEHILVTYDECIFYSNDGKRGVWAKTGELLLQKKGNGRSIMVSEFLIKACGRLKLNAQTIENYPNIPQEAHVYLIPGKNQEGYWTMNHLLEQVKLKAILIFEALFSTCIAVFAFDNNSNHAAFFQMHL
;
A
#
# COMPACT_ATOMS: atom_id res chain seq x y z
N MET A 1 12.51 0.63 14.35
CA MET A 1 11.34 -0.24 14.61
C MET A 1 11.26 -0.64 16.07
N ASP A 2 12.39 -0.98 16.68
CA ASP A 2 12.52 -1.46 18.07
C ASP A 2 11.82 -0.56 19.12
N LYS A 3 11.80 0.76 18.92
CA LYS A 3 11.09 1.72 19.79
C LYS A 3 9.57 1.53 19.78
N TYR A 4 8.99 1.13 18.65
CA TYR A 4 7.54 1.08 18.47
C TYR A 4 6.96 -0.32 18.69
N GLU A 5 7.79 -1.36 18.57
CA GLU A 5 7.39 -2.76 18.70
C GLU A 5 6.63 -3.09 20.00
N PRO A 6 6.98 -2.54 21.19
CA PRO A 6 6.22 -2.81 22.43
C PRO A 6 4.76 -2.34 22.38
N TYR A 7 4.42 -1.41 21.49
CA TYR A 7 3.09 -0.82 21.33
C TYR A 7 2.28 -1.47 20.20
N MET A 8 2.86 -2.43 19.49
CA MET A 8 2.23 -3.08 18.33
C MET A 8 1.64 -4.43 18.74
N ALA A 9 0.51 -4.80 18.14
CA ALA A 9 -0.05 -6.14 18.30
C ALA A 9 0.80 -7.20 17.59
N SER A 10 0.99 -8.33 18.27
CA SER A 10 1.54 -9.55 17.67
C SER A 10 0.39 -10.47 17.19
N TYR A 11 0.74 -11.45 16.37
CA TYR A 11 -0.24 -12.39 15.81
C TYR A 11 0.40 -13.78 15.83
N GLU A 12 -0.32 -14.77 16.35
CA GLU A 12 0.18 -16.12 16.59
C GLU A 12 -0.83 -17.17 16.13
N GLY A 13 -0.36 -18.40 15.89
CA GLY A 13 -1.17 -19.53 15.48
C GLY A 13 -1.52 -19.54 13.99
N GLU A 14 -2.16 -20.62 13.54
CA GLU A 14 -2.54 -20.81 12.13
C GLU A 14 -3.62 -19.81 11.67
N THR A 15 -4.50 -19.39 12.59
CA THR A 15 -5.55 -18.39 12.35
C THR A 15 -5.05 -16.96 12.44
N MET A 16 -3.79 -16.76 12.84
CA MET A 16 -3.18 -15.45 13.09
C MET A 16 -4.01 -14.63 14.08
N ASP A 17 -4.28 -15.21 15.25
CA ASP A 17 -5.06 -14.55 16.29
C ASP A 17 -4.30 -13.31 16.81
N LYS A 18 -4.99 -12.17 16.90
CA LYS A 18 -4.40 -10.90 17.33
C LYS A 18 -4.16 -10.90 18.84
N ILE A 19 -2.91 -10.69 19.25
CA ILE A 19 -2.51 -10.52 20.65
C ILE A 19 -2.23 -9.03 20.88
N LEU A 20 -2.98 -8.42 21.79
CA LEU A 20 -2.85 -7.00 22.10
C LEU A 20 -1.55 -6.72 22.89
N PRO A 21 -0.89 -5.58 22.64
CA PRO A 21 0.26 -5.16 23.42
C PRO A 21 -0.14 -4.81 24.85
N ASN A 22 0.80 -4.96 25.79
CA ASN A 22 0.58 -4.57 27.18
C ASN A 22 0.79 -3.05 27.34
N LEU A 23 -0.28 -2.28 27.17
CA LEU A 23 -0.29 -0.82 27.22
C LEU A 23 -0.60 -0.31 28.63
N GLN A 24 0.14 0.69 29.10
CA GLN A 24 -0.20 1.42 30.32
C GLN A 24 -1.37 2.39 30.10
N ASN A 25 -1.98 2.86 31.19
CA ASN A 25 -3.03 3.88 31.11
C ASN A 25 -2.50 5.11 30.35
N SER A 26 -3.23 5.53 29.32
CA SER A 26 -2.94 6.59 28.32
C SER A 26 -2.12 6.20 27.08
N GLU A 27 -1.52 5.00 27.04
CA GLU A 27 -0.81 4.53 25.84
C GLU A 27 -1.81 4.04 24.77
N LYS A 28 -1.47 4.25 23.50
CA LYS A 28 -2.30 3.86 22.35
C LYS A 28 -1.61 2.73 21.59
N GLU A 29 -2.42 1.83 21.01
CA GLU A 29 -1.91 0.82 20.10
C GLU A 29 -1.28 1.51 18.87
N HIS A 30 -0.07 1.08 18.51
CA HIS A 30 0.60 1.48 17.29
C HIS A 30 0.31 0.48 16.19
N ILE A 31 -0.09 0.97 15.02
CA ILE A 31 -0.38 0.15 13.85
C ILE A 31 0.65 0.46 12.78
N LEU A 32 1.43 -0.55 12.40
CA LEU A 32 2.34 -0.47 11.28
C LEU A 32 1.56 -0.42 9.97
N VAL A 33 1.80 0.63 9.20
CA VAL A 33 1.28 0.81 7.85
C VAL A 33 2.47 0.74 6.89
N THR A 34 2.53 -0.35 6.12
CA THR A 34 3.57 -0.55 5.10
C THR A 34 3.10 -0.02 3.76
N TYR A 35 4.05 0.43 2.95
CA TYR A 35 3.81 1.00 1.63
C TYR A 35 4.75 0.37 0.61
N ASP A 36 4.25 0.12 -0.59
CA ASP A 36 5.09 -0.29 -1.73
C ASP A 36 4.46 0.12 -3.08
N GLU A 37 5.30 0.14 -4.11
CA GLU A 37 4.95 0.44 -5.50
C GLU A 37 5.34 -0.72 -6.41
N CYS A 38 4.43 -1.13 -7.30
CA CYS A 38 4.71 -2.18 -8.27
C CYS A 38 4.28 -1.77 -9.68
N ILE A 39 5.08 -2.15 -10.67
CA ILE A 39 4.75 -1.95 -12.09
C ILE A 39 4.41 -3.31 -12.71
N PHE A 40 3.25 -3.38 -13.36
CA PHE A 40 2.81 -4.53 -14.14
C PHE A 40 2.82 -4.17 -15.62
N TYR A 41 3.47 -4.98 -16.43
CA TYR A 41 3.53 -4.82 -17.87
C TYR A 41 2.55 -5.74 -18.59
N SER A 42 2.02 -5.30 -19.73
CA SER A 42 1.07 -6.07 -20.54
C SER A 42 1.66 -7.40 -21.02
N ASN A 43 2.99 -7.47 -21.17
CA ASN A 43 3.69 -8.66 -21.62
C ASN A 43 4.37 -9.43 -20.48
N ASP A 44 4.05 -9.17 -19.20
CA ASP A 44 4.51 -9.98 -18.04
C ASP A 44 3.85 -11.38 -17.97
N GLY A 45 3.19 -11.80 -19.05
CA GLY A 45 2.53 -13.10 -19.15
C GLY A 45 3.50 -14.30 -19.10
N LYS A 46 2.93 -15.50 -19.19
CA LYS A 46 3.70 -16.76 -19.13
C LYS A 46 4.77 -16.79 -20.23
N ARG A 47 6.02 -17.01 -19.81
CA ARG A 47 7.18 -17.15 -20.71
C ARG A 47 7.13 -18.41 -21.57
N GLY A 48 6.30 -19.40 -21.21
CA GLY A 48 6.07 -20.62 -21.96
C GLY A 48 4.63 -20.67 -22.49
N VAL A 49 4.48 -21.01 -23.78
CA VAL A 49 3.18 -21.22 -24.41
C VAL A 49 3.18 -22.58 -25.10
N TRP A 50 2.11 -23.34 -24.94
CA TRP A 50 1.90 -24.57 -25.70
C TRP A 50 1.42 -24.19 -27.10
N ALA A 51 2.23 -24.50 -28.11
CA ALA A 51 1.91 -24.34 -29.51
C ALA A 51 1.91 -25.70 -30.20
N LYS A 52 1.17 -25.85 -31.31
CA LYS A 52 1.22 -27.06 -32.11
C LYS A 52 2.61 -27.21 -32.74
N THR A 53 3.04 -28.45 -32.98
CA THR A 53 4.30 -28.73 -33.66
C THR A 53 4.35 -28.02 -35.02
N GLY A 54 5.34 -27.16 -35.21
CA GLY A 54 5.51 -26.34 -36.42
C GLY A 54 4.90 -24.93 -36.36
N GLU A 55 4.14 -24.59 -35.31
CA GLU A 55 3.63 -23.24 -35.10
C GLU A 55 4.54 -22.45 -34.15
N LEU A 56 4.96 -21.26 -34.58
CA LEU A 56 5.62 -20.28 -33.72
C LEU A 56 4.61 -19.20 -33.34
N LEU A 57 4.28 -19.11 -32.06
CA LEU A 57 3.54 -17.96 -31.54
C LEU A 57 4.49 -16.76 -31.46
N LEU A 58 4.32 -15.82 -32.41
CA LEU A 58 5.05 -14.56 -32.42
C LEU A 58 4.52 -13.65 -31.31
N GLN A 59 5.27 -13.57 -30.21
CA GLN A 59 5.02 -12.54 -29.19
C GLN A 59 5.61 -11.20 -29.64
N LYS A 60 4.91 -10.11 -29.35
CA LYS A 60 5.47 -8.76 -29.54
C LYS A 60 6.69 -8.61 -28.64
N LYS A 61 7.82 -8.21 -29.22
CA LYS A 61 9.05 -7.94 -28.49
C LYS A 61 8.89 -6.73 -27.56
N GLY A 62 9.44 -6.83 -26.34
CA GLY A 62 9.40 -5.77 -25.32
C GLY A 62 8.27 -5.95 -24.31
N ASN A 63 8.22 -5.09 -23.29
CA ASN A 63 7.29 -5.25 -22.16
C ASN A 63 5.85 -4.80 -22.48
N GLY A 64 5.63 -4.07 -23.57
CA GLY A 64 4.32 -3.50 -23.89
C GLY A 64 4.01 -2.30 -23.00
N ARG A 65 2.71 -1.99 -22.81
CA ARG A 65 2.26 -0.93 -21.89
C ARG A 65 2.38 -1.41 -20.45
N SER A 66 2.36 -0.49 -19.50
CA SER A 66 2.40 -0.82 -18.08
C SER A 66 1.40 -0.01 -17.28
N ILE A 67 1.06 -0.55 -16.11
CA ILE A 67 0.35 0.15 -15.05
C ILE A 67 1.21 0.05 -13.78
N MET A 68 1.43 1.19 -13.14
CA MET A 68 1.98 1.24 -11.80
C MET A 68 0.83 1.27 -10.80
N VAL A 69 0.99 0.51 -9.73
CA VAL A 69 0.08 0.45 -8.60
C VAL A 69 0.86 0.83 -7.36
N SER A 70 0.33 1.79 -6.62
CA SER A 70 0.84 2.17 -5.30
C SER A 70 -0.21 1.80 -4.24
N GLU A 71 0.21 1.16 -3.16
CA GLU A 71 -0.69 0.56 -2.17
C GLU A 71 -0.16 0.64 -0.73
N PHE A 72 -1.09 0.70 0.23
CA PHE A 72 -0.79 0.60 1.66
C PHE A 72 -1.35 -0.69 2.24
N LEU A 73 -0.55 -1.38 3.04
CA LEU A 73 -0.90 -2.62 3.70
C LEU A 73 -0.76 -2.52 5.22
N ILE A 74 -1.73 -3.09 5.92
CA ILE A 74 -1.79 -3.21 7.38
C ILE A 74 -2.05 -4.68 7.71
N LYS A 75 -1.32 -5.21 8.69
CA LYS A 75 -1.43 -6.62 9.09
C LYS A 75 -2.86 -7.02 9.50
N ALA A 76 -3.61 -6.12 10.14
CA ALA A 76 -4.96 -6.36 10.64
C ALA A 76 -6.03 -6.53 9.55
N CYS A 77 -5.91 -5.84 8.41
CA CYS A 77 -6.98 -5.79 7.40
C CYS A 77 -6.50 -5.95 5.95
N GLY A 78 -5.20 -6.18 5.74
CA GLY A 78 -4.60 -6.22 4.41
C GLY A 78 -4.55 -4.83 3.80
N ARG A 79 -5.28 -4.59 2.71
CA ARG A 79 -5.30 -3.29 2.02
C ARG A 79 -5.95 -2.22 2.89
N LEU A 80 -5.37 -1.03 2.90
CA LEU A 80 -5.94 0.13 3.59
C LEU A 80 -7.19 0.63 2.84
N LYS A 81 -8.35 0.11 3.27
CA LYS A 81 -9.66 0.43 2.71
C LYS A 81 -10.74 0.47 3.79
N LEU A 82 -11.75 1.32 3.57
CA LEU A 82 -12.92 1.38 4.42
C LEU A 82 -13.74 0.09 4.33
N ASN A 83 -14.39 -0.28 5.43
CA ASN A 83 -15.42 -1.32 5.45
C ASN A 83 -16.81 -0.70 5.21
N ALA A 84 -17.82 -1.53 4.94
CA ALA A 84 -19.17 -1.06 4.60
C ALA A 84 -19.77 -0.11 5.65
N GLN A 85 -19.59 -0.41 6.95
CA GLN A 85 -20.10 0.43 8.04
C GLN A 85 -19.39 1.79 8.08
N THR A 86 -18.06 1.81 7.89
CA THR A 86 -17.29 3.06 7.90
C THR A 86 -17.60 3.92 6.67
N ILE A 87 -17.92 3.32 5.51
CA ILE A 87 -18.33 4.07 4.31
C ILE A 87 -19.62 4.86 4.56
N GLU A 88 -20.59 4.26 5.25
CA GLU A 88 -21.85 4.95 5.60
C GLU A 88 -21.61 6.12 6.57
N ASN A 89 -20.71 5.95 7.53
CA ASN A 89 -20.38 6.99 8.51
C ASN A 89 -19.51 8.13 7.93
N TYR A 90 -18.71 7.85 6.91
CA TYR A 90 -17.75 8.79 6.33
C TYR A 90 -17.84 8.84 4.79
N PRO A 91 -18.96 9.32 4.22
CA PRO A 91 -19.19 9.27 2.77
C PRO A 91 -18.24 10.16 1.95
N ASN A 92 -17.57 11.12 2.60
CA ASN A 92 -16.63 12.05 1.95
C ASN A 92 -15.17 11.58 2.00
N ILE A 93 -14.87 10.47 2.68
CA ILE A 93 -13.52 9.90 2.75
C ILE A 93 -13.34 8.93 1.58
N PRO A 94 -12.18 8.92 0.89
CA PRO A 94 -11.90 7.91 -0.12
C PRO A 94 -12.04 6.50 0.41
N GLN A 95 -12.61 5.59 -0.39
CA GLN A 95 -12.87 4.22 0.08
C GLN A 95 -11.59 3.37 0.13
N GLU A 96 -10.63 3.61 -0.76
CA GLU A 96 -9.38 2.86 -0.84
C GLU A 96 -8.17 3.81 -1.00
N ALA A 97 -7.04 3.44 -0.39
CA ALA A 97 -5.81 4.23 -0.39
C ALA A 97 -4.98 4.09 -1.67
N HIS A 98 -5.23 3.06 -2.48
CA HIS A 98 -4.43 2.79 -3.67
C HIS A 98 -4.52 3.88 -4.73
N VAL A 99 -3.47 3.97 -5.55
CA VAL A 99 -3.39 4.84 -6.73
C VAL A 99 -2.82 4.06 -7.90
N TYR A 100 -3.42 4.29 -9.07
CA TYR A 100 -2.90 3.82 -10.35
C TYR A 100 -2.22 4.95 -11.10
N LEU A 101 -1.15 4.64 -11.80
CA LEU A 101 -0.49 5.55 -12.72
C LEU A 101 -0.06 4.77 -13.97
N ILE A 102 -0.27 5.33 -15.16
CA ILE A 102 0.18 4.74 -16.43
C ILE A 102 1.52 5.38 -16.81
N PRO A 103 2.66 4.72 -16.54
CA PRO A 103 3.94 5.38 -16.67
C PRO A 103 4.34 5.60 -18.14
N GLY A 104 4.97 6.73 -18.42
CA GLY A 104 5.58 7.03 -19.70
C GLY A 104 5.62 8.53 -20.02
N LYS A 105 6.63 8.95 -20.78
CA LYS A 105 6.87 10.35 -21.17
C LYS A 105 5.68 11.01 -21.89
N ASN A 106 4.91 10.23 -22.64
CA ASN A 106 3.71 10.69 -23.37
C ASN A 106 2.42 10.12 -22.75
N GLN A 107 2.46 9.73 -21.47
CA GLN A 107 1.33 9.22 -20.70
C GLN A 107 1.18 10.09 -19.43
N GLU A 108 1.04 9.49 -18.26
CA GLU A 108 0.85 10.21 -16.99
C GLU A 108 2.18 10.55 -16.30
N GLY A 109 3.31 10.38 -16.99
CA GLY A 109 4.64 10.64 -16.45
C GLY A 109 5.19 9.46 -15.67
N TYR A 110 5.92 9.72 -14.59
CA TYR A 110 6.45 8.71 -13.68
C TYR A 110 6.00 9.03 -12.26
N TRP A 111 6.01 8.04 -11.40
CA TRP A 111 5.73 8.26 -10.00
C TRP A 111 6.80 9.13 -9.35
N THR A 112 6.34 10.04 -8.49
CA THR A 112 7.18 11.06 -7.84
C THR A 112 6.76 11.23 -6.40
N MET A 113 7.61 11.88 -5.61
CA MET A 113 7.29 12.22 -4.22
C MET A 113 5.98 12.99 -4.05
N ASN A 114 5.61 13.86 -5.01
CA ASN A 114 4.35 14.60 -4.90
C ASN A 114 3.14 13.68 -4.95
N HIS A 115 3.17 12.65 -5.81
CA HIS A 115 2.11 11.64 -5.87
C HIS A 115 1.99 10.88 -4.55
N LEU A 116 3.12 10.50 -3.95
CA LEU A 116 3.15 9.86 -2.62
C LEU A 116 2.56 10.77 -1.54
N LEU A 117 2.99 12.03 -1.48
CA LEU A 117 2.52 12.99 -0.48
C LEU A 117 1.02 13.23 -0.59
N GLU A 118 0.50 13.37 -1.82
CA GLU A 118 -0.93 13.50 -2.08
C GLU A 118 -1.68 12.24 -1.66
N GLN A 119 -1.18 11.05 -2.00
CA GLN A 119 -1.81 9.80 -1.62
C GLN A 119 -1.84 9.60 -0.09
N VAL A 120 -0.74 9.90 0.61
CA VAL A 120 -0.68 9.83 2.08
C VAL A 120 -1.69 10.78 2.71
N LYS A 121 -1.67 12.06 2.30
CA LYS A 121 -2.49 13.10 2.92
C LYS A 121 -3.97 13.01 2.58
N LEU A 122 -4.28 12.77 1.31
CA LEU A 122 -5.64 12.82 0.80
C LEU A 122 -6.35 11.48 0.91
N LYS A 123 -5.64 10.37 1.13
CA LYS A 123 -6.23 9.03 1.25
C LYS A 123 -5.80 8.30 2.51
N ALA A 124 -4.51 7.98 2.65
CA ALA A 124 -4.06 7.02 3.66
C ALA A 124 -4.37 7.48 5.10
N ILE A 125 -4.05 8.74 5.45
CA ILE A 125 -4.33 9.29 6.79
C ILE A 125 -5.84 9.30 7.07
N LEU A 126 -6.65 9.81 6.14
CA LEU A 126 -8.10 9.90 6.33
C LEU A 126 -8.75 8.53 6.53
N ILE A 127 -8.34 7.54 5.72
CA ILE A 127 -8.85 6.17 5.83
C ILE A 127 -8.39 5.54 7.15
N PHE A 128 -7.13 5.76 7.54
CA PHE A 128 -6.60 5.23 8.80
C PHE A 128 -7.36 5.80 10.00
N GLU A 129 -7.56 7.10 10.07
CA GLU A 129 -8.28 7.77 11.17
C GLU A 129 -9.74 7.30 11.28
N ALA A 130 -10.39 7.04 10.14
CA ALA A 130 -11.76 6.51 10.12
C ALA A 130 -11.85 5.06 10.61
N LEU A 131 -10.82 4.24 10.40
CA LEU A 131 -10.78 2.84 10.81
C LEU A 131 -10.23 2.63 12.22
N PHE A 132 -9.26 3.45 12.63
CA PHE A 132 -8.45 3.25 13.83
C PHE A 132 -8.29 4.55 14.62
N SER A 133 -9.41 5.23 14.89
CA SER A 133 -9.44 6.56 15.54
C SER A 133 -8.75 6.65 16.91
N THR A 134 -8.58 5.52 17.59
CA THR A 134 -7.91 5.43 18.90
C THR A 134 -6.44 5.01 18.83
N CYS A 135 -5.93 4.68 17.64
CA CYS A 135 -4.59 4.15 17.43
C CYS A 135 -3.64 5.21 16.86
N ILE A 136 -2.35 4.88 16.80
CA ILE A 136 -1.32 5.69 16.16
C ILE A 136 -0.79 4.95 14.93
N ALA A 137 -0.76 5.61 13.77
CA ALA A 137 -0.15 5.04 12.58
C ALA A 137 1.38 5.18 12.63
N VAL A 138 2.08 4.10 12.34
CA VAL A 138 3.53 4.10 12.09
C VAL A 138 3.72 3.76 10.62
N PHE A 139 3.97 4.76 9.79
CA PHE A 139 4.19 4.55 8.36
C PHE A 139 5.63 4.10 8.09
N ALA A 140 5.78 3.02 7.34
CA ALA A 140 7.06 2.51 6.87
C ALA A 140 7.10 2.55 5.35
N PHE A 141 8.13 3.23 4.83
CA PHE A 141 8.45 3.35 3.41
C PHE A 141 9.82 2.71 3.16
N ASP A 142 10.06 2.21 1.96
CA ASP A 142 11.40 1.76 1.56
C ASP A 142 12.31 2.98 1.28
N ASN A 143 13.62 2.73 1.13
CA ASN A 143 14.61 3.80 0.97
C ASN A 143 14.84 4.19 -0.49
N ASN A 144 13.81 4.09 -1.35
CA ASN A 144 13.93 4.56 -2.73
C ASN A 144 14.24 6.06 -2.74
N SER A 145 14.94 6.54 -3.76
CA SER A 145 15.30 7.96 -3.90
C SER A 145 14.06 8.87 -3.93
N ASN A 146 12.93 8.36 -4.40
CA ASN A 146 11.63 9.03 -4.33
C ASN A 146 11.06 9.15 -2.90
N HIS A 147 11.47 8.30 -1.95
CA HIS A 147 11.04 8.34 -0.55
C HIS A 147 12.04 9.04 0.38
N ALA A 148 13.31 9.15 0.00
CA ALA A 148 14.36 9.76 0.82
C ALA A 148 14.09 11.23 1.22
N ALA A 149 13.23 11.95 0.51
CA ALA A 149 12.81 13.31 0.88
C ALA A 149 11.69 13.36 1.96
N PHE A 150 11.20 12.21 2.45
CA PHE A 150 10.11 12.14 3.43
C PHE A 150 10.57 12.34 4.90
N PHE A 151 11.87 12.38 5.17
CA PHE A 151 12.43 12.36 6.53
C PHE A 151 12.14 13.61 7.39
N GLN A 152 11.28 14.53 6.95
CA GLN A 152 10.97 15.76 7.68
C GLN A 152 9.49 16.15 7.62
N MET A 153 8.60 15.23 8.02
CA MET A 153 7.25 15.61 8.48
C MET A 153 7.01 15.04 9.87
N HIS A 154 7.05 15.92 10.88
CA HIS A 154 6.39 15.68 12.15
C HIS A 154 4.89 15.89 11.91
N LEU A 155 4.14 14.78 11.86
CA LEU A 155 2.70 14.74 12.06
C LEU A 155 2.43 14.52 13.55
#